data_AF-A0A1G9XFB2-F1
#
_entry.id   AF-A0A1G9XFB2-F1
#
_cell.length_a   1.000
_cell.length_b   1.000
_cell.length_c   1.000
_cell.angle_alpha   90.00
_cell.angle_beta   90.00
_cell.angle_gamma   90.00
#
_symmetry.space_group_name_H-M   'P 1'
#
loop_
_entity.id
_entity.type
_entity.pdbx_description
1 polymer ?
#
loop_
_entity_poly.entity_id
_entity_poly.type
_entity_poly.pdbx_seq_one_letter_code
_entity_poly.pdbx_strand_id
1 'polypeptide(L)' 'MSGRGPIVKTRGGLLVAWAFLLVFGFELRTALGLFLGIDVPAVPYLGTLAVVLTLFAVLADFQRTSAQGEA' A
#
# COMPACT_ATOMS: atom_id res chain seq x y z
N MET A 1 7.88 2.34 31.60
CA MET A 1 6.84 1.49 30.99
C MET A 1 6.65 1.90 29.53
N SER A 2 7.40 1.32 28.59
CA SER A 2 7.21 1.56 27.14
C SER A 2 6.40 0.39 26.58
N GLY A 3 5.07 0.50 26.66
CA GLY A 3 4.12 -0.54 26.24
C GLY A 3 3.92 -0.65 24.74
N ARG A 4 4.98 -0.56 23.93
CA ARG A 4 4.91 -0.93 22.52
C ARG A 4 5.15 -2.43 22.39
N GLY A 5 4.14 -3.21 22.78
CA GLY A 5 4.08 -4.61 22.40
C GLY A 5 4.20 -4.73 20.87
N PRO A 6 4.76 -5.84 20.36
CA PRO A 6 4.91 -6.01 18.92
C PRO A 6 3.54 -5.83 18.29
N ILE A 7 3.42 -4.89 17.34
CA ILE A 7 2.20 -4.73 16.54
C ILE A 7 2.05 -6.06 15.82
N VAL A 8 1.23 -6.96 16.37
CA VAL A 8 0.88 -8.22 15.73
C VAL A 8 0.20 -7.83 14.45
N LYS A 9 0.94 -7.90 13.34
CA LYS A 9 0.49 -7.55 12.00
C LYS A 9 -0.58 -8.59 11.63
N THR A 10 -1.83 -8.31 12.00
CA THR A 10 -2.95 -9.20 11.70
C THR A 10 -3.17 -9.20 10.20
N ARG A 11 -3.58 -10.34 9.64
CA ARG A 11 -3.98 -10.43 8.23
C ARG A 11 -5.04 -9.36 7.88
N GLY A 12 -5.91 -9.04 8.84
CA GLY A 12 -6.87 -7.94 8.74
C GLY A 12 -6.23 -6.55 8.61
N GLY A 13 -5.22 -6.23 9.42
CA GLY A 13 -4.53 -4.93 9.32
C GLY A 13 -3.86 -4.71 7.96
N LEU A 14 -3.35 -5.78 7.35
CA LEU A 14 -2.79 -5.71 5.99
C LEU A 14 -3.87 -5.43 4.94
N LEU A 15 -5.02 -6.09 5.03
CA LEU A 15 -6.16 -5.86 4.13
C LEU A 15 -6.72 -4.45 4.25
N VAL A 16 -6.81 -3.92 5.47
CA VAL A 16 -7.25 -2.54 5.73
C VAL A 16 -6.27 -1.54 5.13
N ALA A 17 -4.96 -1.75 5.32
CA ALA A 17 -3.95 -0.89 4.69
C ALA A 17 -4.05 -0.92 3.15
N TRP A 18 -4.29 -2.11 2.58
CA TRP A 18 -4.52 -2.27 1.14
C TRP A 18 -5.75 -1.51 0.65
N ALA A 19 -6.90 -1.69 1.29
CA ALA A 19 -8.13 -1.00 0.94
C ALA A 19 -7.96 0.53 1.03
N PHE A 20 -7.33 1.01 2.11
CA PHE A 20 -7.05 2.43 2.29
C PHE A 20 -6.19 2.99 1.15
N LEU A 21 -5.10 2.31 0.78
CA LEU A 21 -4.19 2.79 -0.26
C LEU A 21 -4.85 2.81 -1.65
N LEU A 22 -5.71 1.83 -1.96
CA LEU A 22 -6.46 1.82 -3.21
C LEU A 22 -7.49 2.95 -3.26
N VAL A 23 -8.25 3.17 -2.20
CA VAL A 23 -9.21 4.29 -2.11
C VAL A 23 -8.46 5.61 -2.20
N PHE A 24 -7.37 5.77 -1.45
CA PHE A 24 -6.56 6.97 -1.49
C PHE A 24 -6.01 7.27 -2.89
N GLY A 25 -5.51 6.24 -3.60
CA GLY A 25 -5.05 6.41 -4.97
C GLY A 25 -6.17 6.78 -5.94
N PHE A 26 -7.36 6.19 -5.81
CA PHE A 26 -8.53 6.58 -6.59
C PHE A 26 -8.88 8.06 -6.39
N GLU A 27 -8.93 8.51 -5.13
CA GLU A 27 -9.21 9.90 -4.79
C GLU A 27 -8.12 10.85 -5.31
N LEU A 28 -6.84 10.45 -5.23
CA LEU A 28 -5.74 11.21 -5.80
C LEU A 28 -5.92 11.39 -7.31
N ARG A 29 -6.26 10.32 -8.04
CA ARG A 29 -6.56 10.40 -9.48
C ARG A 29 -7.73 11.34 -9.77
N THR A 30 -8.78 11.29 -8.98
CA THR A 30 -9.92 12.22 -9.10
C THR A 30 -9.49 13.67 -8.83
N ALA A 31 -8.69 13.91 -7.79
CA ALA A 31 -8.14 15.21 -7.46
C ALA A 31 -7.25 15.78 -8.59
N LEU A 32 -6.43 14.94 -9.24
CA LEU A 32 -5.63 15.35 -10.40
C LEU A 32 -6.53 15.84 -11.56
N GLY A 33 -7.65 15.17 -11.80
CA GLY A 33 -8.63 15.60 -12.80
C GLY A 33 -9.31 16.91 -12.41
N LEU A 34 -9.79 17.03 -11.17
CA LEU A 34 -10.56 18.18 -10.70
C LEU A 34 -9.72 19.45 -10.53
N PHE A 35 -8.51 19.34 -9.97
CA PHE A 35 -7.70 20.50 -9.60
C PHE A 35 -6.64 20.86 -10.64
N LEU A 36 -6.14 19.88 -11.41
CA LEU A 36 -5.07 20.11 -12.38
C LEU A 36 -5.54 19.91 -13.84
N GLY A 37 -6.78 19.46 -14.06
CA GLY A 37 -7.30 19.16 -15.40
C GLY A 37 -6.62 17.95 -16.06
N ILE A 38 -5.90 17.13 -15.29
CA ILE A 38 -5.18 15.96 -15.82
C ILE A 38 -6.13 14.76 -15.83
N ASP A 39 -6.56 14.35 -17.02
CA ASP A 39 -7.44 13.19 -17.15
C ASP A 39 -6.62 11.90 -17.25
N VAL A 40 -6.51 11.20 -16.13
CA VAL A 40 -5.78 9.93 -16.02
C VAL A 40 -6.77 8.79 -16.23
N PRO A 41 -6.61 7.86 -17.19
CA PRO A 41 -7.57 6.78 -17.38
C PRO A 41 -7.63 5.84 -16.17
N ALA A 42 -8.83 5.54 -15.67
CA ALA A 42 -9.02 4.87 -14.38
C ALA A 42 -8.46 3.45 -14.33
N VAL A 43 -8.76 2.63 -15.35
CA VAL A 43 -8.35 1.21 -15.41
C VAL A 43 -6.82 1.04 -15.37
N PRO A 44 -6.02 1.67 -16.25
CA PRO A 44 -4.57 1.51 -16.19
C PRO A 44 -3.99 2.10 -14.91
N TYR A 45 -4.52 3.22 -14.40
CA TYR A 45 -4.03 3.82 -13.16
C TYR A 45 -4.20 2.90 -11.94
N LEU A 46 -5.41 2.40 -11.72
CA LEU A 46 -5.70 1.52 -10.59
C LEU A 46 -5.00 0.17 -10.74
N GLY A 47 -4.88 -0.34 -11.96
CA GLY A 47 -4.09 -1.53 -12.26
C GLY A 47 -2.61 -1.35 -11.88
N THR A 48 -1.98 -0.27 -12.33
CA THR A 48 -0.59 0.05 -11.98
C THR A 48 -0.42 0.25 -10.47
N LEU A 49 -1.36 0.95 -9.82
CA LEU A 49 -1.33 1.16 -8.38
C LEU A 49 -1.35 -0.18 -7.62
N ALA A 50 -2.24 -1.10 -7.98
CA ALA A 50 -2.31 -2.41 -7.36
C ALA A 50 -1.02 -3.22 -7.55
N VAL A 51 -0.44 -3.20 -8.76
CA VAL A 51 0.84 -3.86 -9.04
C VAL A 51 1.95 -3.28 -8.18
N VAL A 52 2.08 -1.95 -8.11
CA VAL A 52 3.10 -1.27 -7.32
C VAL A 52 2.97 -1.62 -5.83
N LEU A 53 1.76 -1.54 -5.27
CA LEU A 53 1.50 -1.91 -3.88
C LEU A 53 1.84 -3.37 -3.59
N THR A 54 1.56 -4.27 -4.53
CA THR A 54 1.94 -5.70 -4.43
C THR A 54 3.45 -5.86 -4.39
N LEU A 55 4.18 -5.19 -5.29
CA LEU A 55 5.64 -5.25 -5.32
C LEU A 55 6.26 -4.75 -4.01
N PHE A 56 5.75 -3.64 -3.45
CA PHE A 56 6.20 -3.15 -2.15
C PHE A 56 5.89 -4.12 -1.02
N ALA A 57 4.71 -4.74 -1.02
CA ALA A 57 4.34 -5.73 -0.01
C ALA A 57 5.27 -6.95 -0.07
N VAL A 58 5.57 -7.45 -1.27
CA VAL A 58 6.50 -8.56 -1.52
C VAL A 58 7.91 -8.17 -1.08
N LEU A 59 8.41 -7.01 -1.47
CA LEU A 59 9.74 -6.53 -1.09
C LEU A 59 9.89 -6.37 0.43
N ALA A 60 8.86 -5.83 1.09
CA ALA A 60 8.86 -5.69 2.54
C ALA A 60 8.86 -7.06 3.25
N ASP A 61 8.21 -8.06 2.66
CA ASP A 61 8.21 -9.43 3.19
C ASP A 61 9.57 -10.12 3.00
N PHE A 62 10.21 -9.92 1.85
CA PHE A 62 11.58 -10.37 1.60
C PHE A 62 12.56 -9.77 2.60
N GLN A 63 12.54 -8.44 2.79
CA GLN A 63 13.41 -7.75 3.75
C GLN A 63 13.22 -8.28 5.18
N ARG A 64 11.97 -8.56 5.57
CA ARG A 64 11.66 -9.14 6.88
C ARG A 64 12.24 -10.56 7.03
N THR A 65 12.13 -11.38 5.99
CA THR A 65 12.61 -12.76 6.00
C THR A 65 14.14 -12.81 6.06
N SER A 66 14.84 -11.96 5.30
CA SER A 66 16.30 -11.86 5.34
C SER A 66 16.83 -11.44 6.71
N ALA A 67 16.19 -10.45 7.35
CA ALA A 67 16.58 -9.98 8.68
C ALA A 67 16.38 -11.02 9.80
N GLN A 68 15.51 -12.01 9.61
CA GLN A 68 15.33 -13.11 10.56
C GLN A 68 16.31 -14.26 10.37
N GLY A 69 16.95 -14.38 9.20
CA GLY A 69 17.95 -15.43 8.91
C GLY A 69 19.36 -15.11 9.42
N GLU A 70 19.61 -13.87 9.86
CA GLU A 70 20.90 -13.41 10.42
C GLU A 70 20.96 -13.43 11.97
N ALA A 71 19.90 -13.88 12.64
CA ALA A 71 19.78 -13.96 14.10
C ALA A 71 19.76 -15.41 14.59
#